data_AF-A0A6M9PSZ4-F1
#
_entry.id   AF-A0A6M9PSZ4-F1
#
_cell.length_a   1.000
_cell.length_b   1.000
_cell.length_c   1.000
_cell.angle_alpha   90.00
_cell.angle_beta   90.00
_cell.angle_gamma   90.00
#
_symmetry.space_group_name_H-M   'P 1'
#
loop_
_entity.id
_entity.type
_entity.pdbx_description
1 polymer ?
#
loop_
_entity_poly.entity_id
_entity_poly.type
_entity_poly.pdbx_seq_one_letter_code
_entity_poly.pdbx_strand_id
1 'polypeptide(L)'
;MPSDEIQLHVLRAIESNPGLTQRQLAQVLGVSLGKAHYCINALIDKGLVKMGNFSHNQKKMDYAYLLTPQGIKSKTALTTHFLQRKMAEYEALRLELERTTAVPQGHISAQQTAGTRIDEGASLSPAHQ
;
A
#
# COMPACT_ATOMS: atom_id res chain seq x y z
N MET A 1 -18.84 -7.84 7.15
CA MET A 1 -18.43 -8.15 5.77
C MET A 1 -17.03 -7.61 5.53
N PRO A 2 -16.12 -8.33 4.84
CA PRO A 2 -14.80 -7.78 4.50
C PRO A 2 -14.95 -6.55 3.63
N SER A 3 -14.05 -5.57 3.73
CA SER A 3 -14.06 -4.43 2.81
C SER A 3 -13.85 -4.91 1.37
N ASP A 4 -14.41 -4.18 0.41
CA ASP A 4 -14.31 -4.49 -1.02
C ASP A 4 -12.85 -4.66 -1.49
N GLU A 5 -11.94 -3.91 -0.89
CA GLU A 5 -10.50 -4.00 -1.14
C GLU A 5 -9.89 -5.31 -0.63
N ILE A 6 -10.27 -5.76 0.57
CA ILE A 6 -9.83 -7.06 1.09
C ILE A 6 -10.44 -8.19 0.27
N GLN A 7 -11.71 -8.08 -0.13
CA GLN A 7 -12.34 -9.07 -1.03
C GLN A 7 -11.58 -9.16 -2.35
N LEU A 8 -11.29 -8.01 -2.97
CA LEU A 8 -10.54 -7.94 -4.22
C LEU A 8 -9.14 -8.57 -4.08
N HIS A 9 -8.43 -8.27 -2.99
CA HIS A 9 -7.11 -8.84 -2.73
C HIS A 9 -7.16 -10.35 -2.52
N VAL A 10 -8.16 -10.88 -1.78
CA VAL A 10 -8.35 -12.33 -1.62
C VAL A 10 -8.60 -13.00 -2.96
N LEU A 11 -9.51 -12.45 -3.78
CA LEU A 11 -9.85 -13.01 -5.09
C LEU A 11 -8.63 -13.03 -6.04
N ARG A 12 -7.80 -11.98 -6.02
CA ARG A 12 -6.54 -11.94 -6.78
C ARG A 12 -5.50 -12.94 -6.27
N ALA A 13 -5.35 -13.07 -4.95
CA ALA A 13 -4.41 -14.01 -4.36
C ALA A 13 -4.75 -15.46 -4.72
N ILE A 14 -6.04 -15.82 -4.65
CA ILE A 14 -6.54 -17.16 -5.03
C ILE A 14 -6.34 -17.43 -6.52
N GLU A 15 -6.63 -16.46 -7.38
CA GLU A 15 -6.39 -16.61 -8.83
C GLU A 15 -4.90 -16.82 -9.14
N SER A 16 -4.02 -16.07 -8.49
CA SER A 16 -2.58 -16.17 -8.71
C SER A 16 -1.98 -17.46 -8.14
N ASN A 17 -2.50 -17.93 -7.00
CA ASN A 17 -2.04 -19.16 -6.36
C ASN A 17 -3.22 -19.87 -5.68
N PRO A 18 -3.87 -20.81 -6.38
CA PRO A 18 -4.98 -21.59 -5.84
C PRO A 18 -4.60 -22.41 -4.60
N GLY A 19 -3.33 -22.80 -4.45
CA GLY A 19 -2.85 -23.64 -3.34
C GLY A 19 -2.51 -22.90 -2.04
N LEU A 20 -2.90 -21.63 -1.90
CA LEU A 20 -2.63 -20.85 -0.71
C LEU A 20 -3.33 -21.41 0.52
N THR A 21 -2.56 -21.68 1.58
CA THR A 21 -3.12 -21.90 2.92
C THR A 21 -3.70 -20.61 3.48
N GLN A 22 -4.59 -20.70 4.46
CA GLN A 22 -5.14 -19.52 5.15
C GLN A 22 -4.05 -18.67 5.84
N ARG A 23 -2.98 -19.30 6.33
CA ARG A 23 -1.83 -18.60 6.92
C ARG A 23 -1.05 -17.80 5.89
N GLN A 24 -0.78 -18.39 4.72
CA GLN A 24 -0.13 -17.68 3.62
C GLN A 24 -1.02 -16.56 3.08
N LEU A 25 -2.34 -16.80 2.97
CA LEU A 25 -3.31 -15.77 2.60
C LEU A 25 -3.27 -14.59 3.59
N ALA A 26 -3.21 -14.85 4.90
CA ALA A 26 -3.08 -13.80 5.91
C ALA A 26 -1.80 -12.96 5.73
N GLN A 27 -0.67 -13.61 5.42
CA GLN A 27 0.60 -12.92 5.16
C GLN A 27 0.55 -12.07 3.89
N VAL A 28 0.03 -12.61 2.78
CA VAL A 28 -0.11 -11.87 1.51
C VAL A 28 -1.01 -10.64 1.67
N LEU A 29 -2.06 -10.76 2.49
CA LEU A 29 -3.02 -9.68 2.73
C LEU A 29 -2.58 -8.69 3.81
N GLY A 30 -1.53 -8.98 4.59
CA GLY A 30 -1.11 -8.17 5.73
C GLY A 30 -2.16 -8.10 6.84
N VAL A 31 -2.91 -9.19 7.07
CA VAL A 31 -3.99 -9.25 8.09
C VAL A 31 -3.77 -10.38 9.08
N SER A 32 -4.51 -10.37 10.18
CA SER A 32 -4.51 -11.48 11.13
C SER A 32 -5.08 -12.77 10.51
N LEU A 33 -4.65 -13.93 11.00
CA LEU A 33 -5.17 -15.23 10.57
C LEU A 33 -6.70 -15.31 10.70
N GLY A 34 -7.25 -14.83 11.82
CA GLY A 34 -8.69 -14.79 12.04
C GLY A 34 -9.43 -13.93 11.01
N LYS A 35 -8.85 -12.80 10.59
CA LYS A 35 -9.43 -11.96 9.54
C LYS A 35 -9.37 -12.64 8.18
N ALA A 36 -8.27 -13.31 7.84
CA ALA A 36 -8.16 -14.09 6.61
C ALA A 36 -9.19 -15.25 6.58
N HIS A 37 -9.33 -15.99 7.69
CA HIS A 37 -10.32 -17.06 7.86
C HIS A 37 -11.76 -16.55 7.69
N TYR A 38 -12.10 -15.44 8.34
CA TYR A 38 -13.41 -14.81 8.18
C TYR A 38 -13.67 -14.40 6.72
N CYS A 39 -12.68 -13.77 6.06
CA CYS A 39 -12.83 -13.30 4.69
C CYS A 39 -13.04 -14.46 3.71
N ILE A 40 -12.24 -15.52 3.82
CA ILE A 40 -12.35 -16.65 2.89
C ILE A 40 -13.68 -17.37 3.06
N ASN A 41 -14.15 -17.61 4.29
CA ASN A 41 -15.43 -18.25 4.53
C ASN A 41 -16.59 -17.37 4.03
N ALA A 42 -16.54 -16.05 4.28
CA ALA A 42 -17.55 -15.14 3.75
C ALA A 42 -17.63 -15.13 2.21
N LEU A 43 -16.51 -15.35 1.51
CA LEU A 43 -16.48 -15.48 0.05
C LEU A 43 -16.96 -16.86 -0.43
N ILE A 44 -16.73 -17.91 0.35
CA ILE A 44 -17.27 -19.25 0.11
C ILE A 44 -18.79 -19.26 0.27
N ASP A 45 -19.29 -18.69 1.36
CA ASP A 45 -20.74 -18.61 1.66
C ASP A 45 -21.50 -17.83 0.58
N LYS A 46 -20.84 -16.86 -0.06
CA LYS A 46 -21.38 -16.09 -1.19
C LYS A 46 -21.28 -16.82 -2.54
N GLY A 47 -20.63 -17.98 -2.59
CA GLY A 47 -20.39 -18.73 -3.83
C GLY A 47 -19.34 -18.08 -4.75
N LEU A 48 -18.52 -17.15 -4.25
CA LEU A 48 -17.46 -16.50 -5.03
C LEU A 48 -16.19 -17.37 -5.09
N VAL A 49 -15.96 -18.14 -4.03
CA VAL A 49 -14.83 -19.08 -3.90
C VAL A 49 -15.39 -20.46 -3.61
N LYS A 50 -14.76 -21.48 -4.17
CA LYS A 50 -15.00 -22.88 -3.82
C LYS A 50 -13.75 -23.47 -3.21
N MET A 51 -13.91 -24.22 -2.12
CA MET A 51 -12.86 -25.04 -1.54
C MET A 51 -12.80 -26.37 -2.30
N GLY A 52 -11.60 -26.78 -2.72
CA GLY A 52 -11.36 -28.08 -3.33
C GLY A 52 -11.51 -29.21 -2.30
N ASN A 53 -12.17 -30.30 -2.69
CA ASN A 53 -12.22 -31.54 -1.92
C ASN A 53 -11.25 -32.54 -2.54
N PHE A 54 -10.16 -32.88 -1.84
CA PHE A 54 -9.28 -33.97 -2.25
C PHE A 54 -9.44 -35.15 -1.29
N SER A 55 -10.32 -36.09 -1.63
CA SER A 55 -10.24 -37.49 -1.19
C SER A 55 -9.95 -38.27 -2.48
N HIS A 56 -8.89 -39.09 -2.65
CA HIS A 56 -8.45 -40.20 -1.81
C HIS A 56 -6.99 -40.57 -2.15
N ASN A 57 -6.02 -39.67 -1.95
CA ASN A 57 -4.60 -40.00 -2.11
C ASN A 57 -3.78 -39.43 -0.94
N GLN A 58 -3.16 -40.32 -0.16
CA GLN A 58 -2.58 -40.06 1.17
C GLN A 58 -1.34 -39.13 1.18
N LYS A 59 -1.00 -38.44 0.08
CA LYS A 59 0.28 -37.71 -0.03
C LYS A 59 0.22 -36.22 -0.33
N LYS A 60 -0.94 -35.61 -0.59
CA LYS A 60 -1.02 -34.13 -0.73
C LYS A 60 -2.44 -33.61 -0.54
N MET A 61 -2.76 -33.23 0.70
CA MET A 61 -3.95 -32.45 1.04
C MET A 61 -3.65 -30.97 0.76
N ASP A 62 -3.49 -30.60 -0.50
CA ASP A 62 -3.29 -29.19 -0.87
C ASP A 62 -4.66 -28.50 -0.82
N TYR A 63 -4.88 -27.66 0.20
CA TYR A 63 -6.06 -26.83 0.37
C TYR A 63 -6.19 -25.83 -0.79
N ALA A 64 -6.78 -26.27 -1.90
CA ALA A 64 -6.92 -25.42 -3.08
C ALA A 64 -8.21 -24.59 -2.99
N TYR A 65 -8.08 -23.26 -2.99
CA TYR A 65 -9.20 -22.36 -3.24
C TYR A 65 -9.31 -22.11 -4.74
N LEU A 66 -10.53 -22.13 -5.28
CA LEU A 66 -10.78 -21.84 -6.69
C LEU A 66 -11.84 -20.74 -6.82
N LEU A 67 -11.63 -19.81 -7.75
CA LEU A 67 -12.66 -18.85 -8.12
C LEU A 67 -13.79 -19.56 -8.88
N THR A 68 -15.03 -19.23 -8.53
CA THR A 68 -16.19 -19.62 -9.34
C THR A 68 -16.36 -18.63 -10.49
N PRO A 69 -17.18 -18.95 -11.52
CA PRO A 69 -17.54 -17.96 -12.54
C PRO A 69 -18.15 -16.69 -11.94
N GLN A 70 -18.91 -16.82 -10.84
CA GLN A 70 -19.45 -15.67 -10.10
C GLN A 70 -18.33 -14.88 -9.40
N GLY A 71 -17.34 -15.57 -8.82
CA GLY A 71 -16.14 -14.96 -8.24
C GLY A 71 -15.34 -14.15 -9.24
N ILE A 72 -15.16 -14.67 -10.47
CA ILE A 72 -14.47 -13.95 -11.56
C ILE A 72 -15.24 -12.67 -11.92
N LYS A 73 -16.56 -12.75 -12.10
CA LYS A 73 -17.41 -11.58 -12.39
C LYS A 73 -17.32 -10.54 -11.27
N SER A 74 -17.39 -10.97 -10.01
CA SER A 74 -17.29 -10.08 -8.84
C SER A 74 -15.91 -9.43 -8.76
N LYS A 75 -14.83 -10.17 -8.98
CA LYS A 75 -13.47 -9.64 -9.01
C LYS A 75 -13.30 -8.56 -10.09
N THR A 76 -13.87 -8.75 -11.28
CA THR A 76 -13.84 -7.75 -12.34
C THR A 76 -14.59 -6.48 -11.92
N ALA A 77 -15.81 -6.61 -11.40
CA ALA A 77 -16.58 -5.46 -10.92
C ALA A 77 -15.85 -4.69 -9.80
N LEU A 78 -15.31 -5.41 -8.81
CA LEU A 78 -14.51 -4.83 -7.72
C LEU A 78 -13.25 -4.13 -8.25
N THR A 79 -12.58 -4.69 -9.28
CA THR A 79 -11.42 -4.06 -9.91
C THR A 79 -11.79 -2.74 -10.57
N THR A 80 -12.91 -2.70 -11.30
CA THR A 80 -13.40 -1.47 -11.93
C THR A 80 -13.70 -0.40 -10.89
N HIS A 81 -14.44 -0.73 -9.82
CA HIS A 81 -14.75 0.21 -8.74
C HIS A 81 -13.48 0.69 -8.01
N PHE A 82 -12.55 -0.21 -7.74
CA PHE A 82 -11.27 0.14 -7.13
C PHE A 82 -10.50 1.15 -8.00
N LEU A 83 -10.43 0.92 -9.30
CA LEU A 83 -9.74 1.82 -10.23
C LEU A 83 -10.41 3.20 -10.28
N GLN A 84 -11.73 3.25 -10.39
CA GLN A 84 -12.48 4.52 -10.37
C GLN A 84 -12.19 5.33 -9.11
N ARG A 85 -12.21 4.69 -7.94
CA ARG A 85 -11.90 5.34 -6.67
C ARG A 85 -10.46 5.83 -6.63
N LYS A 86 -9.49 5.02 -7.08
CA LYS A 86 -8.08 5.40 -7.12
C LYS A 86 -7.79 6.55 -8.08
N MET A 87 -8.49 6.60 -9.22
CA MET A 87 -8.39 7.73 -10.14
C MET A 87 -8.94 9.01 -9.51
N ALA A 88 -10.08 8.94 -8.82
CA ALA A 88 -10.64 10.09 -8.11
C ALA A 88 -9.71 10.58 -6.98
N GLU A 89 -9.14 9.66 -6.19
CA GLU A 89 -8.13 9.98 -5.18
C GLU A 89 -6.89 10.64 -5.81
N TYR A 90 -6.41 10.11 -6.94
CA TYR A 90 -5.28 10.68 -7.67
C TYR A 90 -5.57 12.09 -8.17
N GLU A 91 -6.70 12.34 -8.83
CA GLU A 91 -7.05 13.68 -9.32
C GLU A 91 -7.23 14.68 -8.17
N ALA A 92 -7.82 14.26 -7.05
CA ALA A 92 -7.93 15.10 -5.87
C ALA A 92 -6.54 15.50 -5.32
N LEU A 93 -5.62 14.55 -5.19
CA LEU A 93 -4.24 14.79 -4.77
C LEU A 93 -3.49 15.67 -5.79
N ARG A 94 -3.73 15.46 -7.09
CA ARG A 94 -3.12 16.25 -8.16
C ARG A 94 -3.54 17.72 -8.09
N LEU A 95 -4.84 17.98 -7.91
CA LEU A 95 -5.38 19.34 -7.74
C LEU A 95 -4.83 20.00 -6.47
N GLU A 96 -4.66 19.25 -5.38
CA GLU A 96 -4.04 19.75 -4.16
C GLU A 96 -2.57 20.15 -4.37
N LEU A 97 -1.80 19.33 -5.12
CA LEU A 97 -0.42 19.65 -5.50
C LEU A 97 -0.34 20.87 -6.42
N GLU A 98 -1.20 20.99 -7.42
CA GLU A 98 -1.27 22.17 -8.29
C GLU A 98 -1.58 23.44 -7.49
N ARG A 99 -2.50 23.36 -6.52
CA ARG A 99 -2.84 24.48 -5.64
C ARG A 99 -1.69 24.87 -4.72
N THR A 100 -0.90 23.91 -4.25
CA THR A 100 0.18 24.13 -3.28
C THR A 100 1.49 24.54 -3.97
N THR A 101 1.75 24.07 -5.18
CA THR A 101 2.97 24.39 -5.96
C THR A 101 2.84 25.67 -6.80
N ALA A 102 1.66 26.30 -6.86
CA ALA A 102 1.45 27.63 -7.43
C ALA A 102 2.03 28.79 -6.59
N VAL A 103 2.67 28.51 -5.46
CA VAL A 103 3.51 29.51 -4.77
C VAL A 103 4.75 29.72 -5.63
N PRO A 104 5.00 30.92 -6.20
CA PRO A 104 6.26 31.19 -6.87
C PRO A 104 7.37 30.89 -5.87
N GLN A 105 8.34 30.06 -6.25
CA GLN A 105 9.52 29.80 -5.45
C GLN A 105 10.26 31.13 -5.29
N GLY A 106 9.86 31.90 -4.28
CA GLY A 106 10.50 33.12 -3.85
C GLY A 106 11.90 32.73 -3.42
N HIS A 107 12.87 33.16 -4.22
CA HIS A 107 14.28 33.10 -3.93
C HIS A 107 14.54 33.46 -2.46
N ILE A 108 14.94 32.49 -1.65
CA ILE A 108 15.65 32.78 -0.41
C ILE A 108 17.08 33.17 -0.81
N SER A 109 17.26 34.43 -1.19
CA SER A 109 18.56 35.08 -1.26
C SER A 109 19.13 35.17 0.14
N ALA A 110 20.06 34.26 0.46
CA ALA A 110 20.90 34.39 1.64
C ALA A 110 21.91 35.52 1.41
N GLN A 111 21.51 36.76 1.70
CA GLN A 111 22.42 37.89 1.88
C GLN A 111 22.06 38.58 3.19
N GLN A 112 22.88 38.34 4.22
CA GLN A 112 23.36 39.30 5.23
C GLN A 112 23.73 38.58 6.53
N THR A 113 25.01 38.23 6.67
CA THR A 113 25.68 38.37 7.97
C THR A 113 26.78 39.38 7.79
N ALA A 114 26.46 40.63 8.16
CA ALA A 114 27.44 41.68 8.34
C ALA A 114 28.43 41.23 9.42
N GLY A 115 29.61 40.78 9.00
CA GLY A 115 30.75 40.61 9.88
C GLY A 115 31.20 41.99 10.34
N THR A 116 30.86 42.33 11.58
CA THR A 116 31.34 43.51 12.30
C THR A 116 32.87 43.57 12.20
N ARG A 117 33.35 44.59 11.50
CA ARG A 117 34.73 45.09 11.54
C ARG A 117 35.01 45.55 12.97
N ILE A 118 35.86 44.83 13.70
CA ILE A 118 36.61 45.38 14.83
C ILE A 118 37.97 45.76 14.28
N ASP A 119 38.13 47.04 14.01
CA ASP A 119 39.40 47.70 13.76
C ASP A 119 39.69 48.50 15.04
N GLU A 120 40.56 47.96 15.89
CA GLU A 120 41.32 48.76 16.85
C GLU A 120 42.76 48.30 16.77
N GLY A 121 43.58 49.10 16.10
CA GLY A 121 45.02 48.94 16.03
C GLY A 121 45.73 49.54 17.25
N ALA A 122 46.75 48.84 17.72
CA ALA A 122 47.98 49.38 18.34
C ALA A 122 48.95 48.18 18.48
N SER A 123 49.85 47.97 17.52
CA SER A 123 51.21 48.51 17.47
C SER A 123 52.19 47.89 18.50
N LEU A 124 53.24 47.27 17.92
CA LEU A 124 54.63 47.09 18.40
C LEU A 124 55.02 45.83 19.21
N SER A 125 55.57 44.84 18.47
CA SER A 125 56.93 44.22 18.56
C SER A 125 57.57 43.74 19.89
N PRO A 126 58.53 42.79 19.83
CA PRO A 126 58.75 41.73 20.82
C PRO A 126 59.87 42.00 21.83
N ALA A 127 59.84 41.31 22.98
CA ALA A 127 60.99 41.22 23.89
C ALA A 127 61.10 39.82 24.53
N HIS A 128 62.24 39.19 24.24
CA HIS A 128 63.01 38.20 24.99
C HIS A 128 62.39 37.51 26.23
N GLN A 129 62.32 36.18 26.16
CA GLN A 129 63.17 35.27 26.96
C GLN A 129 63.23 33.88 26.34
#